data_AF-A0A661D394-F1
#
_entry.id   AF-A0A661D394-F1
#
_cell.length_a   1.000
_cell.length_b   1.000
_cell.length_c   1.000
_cell.angle_alpha   90.00
_cell.angle_beta   90.00
_cell.angle_gamma   90.00
#
_symmetry.space_group_name_H-M   'P 1'
#
loop_
_entity.id
_entity.type
_entity.pdbx_description
1 polymer ?
#
loop_
_entity_poly.entity_id
_entity_poly.type
_entity_poly.pdbx_seq_one_letter_code
_entity_poly.pdbx_strand_id
1 'polypeptide(L)'
;MSNPHNKNRYGEIWPQSRINTSLAELEALKPFVIISGGWAWHFMSPGDHIEYKHAHDHKDIDLFVPPEEVSTVINLLKSRDFEKVWTKYDKLPSKEDFRRYEKRVECEDKTSVKVTIDFFVSAEVPYQEIAGWKIIEPDFLLGLYNSIHSSHTCFAVQAARRLIKQGIDPVARPELVEIPQ
;
A
#
# COMPACT_ATOMS: atom_id res chain seq x y z
N MET A 1 14.22 -13.09 12.90
CA MET A 1 13.62 -12.00 12.12
C MET A 1 14.75 -11.18 11.52
N SER A 2 14.94 -11.22 10.21
CA SER A 2 16.13 -10.70 9.54
C SER A 2 16.04 -9.18 9.36
N ASN A 3 17.15 -8.48 9.64
CA ASN A 3 17.26 -7.02 9.60
C ASN A 3 16.78 -6.45 8.24
N PRO A 4 15.76 -5.58 8.19
CA PRO A 4 15.26 -4.95 6.97
C PRO A 4 16.22 -3.91 6.37
N HIS A 5 17.37 -3.66 7.01
CA HIS A 5 18.36 -2.67 6.57
C HIS A 5 19.58 -3.28 5.87
N ASN A 6 19.54 -4.58 5.56
CA ASN A 6 20.62 -5.23 4.84
C ASN A 6 20.55 -4.88 3.35
N LYS A 7 21.42 -3.95 2.89
CA LYS A 7 21.54 -3.58 1.46
C LYS A 7 21.73 -4.79 0.54
N ASN A 8 22.28 -5.90 1.05
CA ASN A 8 22.42 -7.16 0.30
C ASN A 8 21.07 -7.80 -0.08
N ARG A 9 19.95 -7.30 0.45
CA ARG A 9 18.59 -7.79 0.17
C ARG A 9 17.80 -6.89 -0.79
N TYR A 10 18.38 -5.79 -1.27
CA TYR A 10 17.67 -4.86 -2.19
C TYR A 10 17.19 -5.54 -3.48
N GLY A 11 17.86 -6.61 -3.92
CA GLY A 11 17.42 -7.43 -5.06
C GLY A 11 16.30 -8.43 -4.75
N GLU A 12 15.78 -8.51 -3.51
CA GLU A 12 14.65 -9.40 -3.22
C GLU A 12 13.37 -8.90 -3.87
N ILE A 13 12.79 -9.76 -4.72
CA ILE A 13 11.55 -9.49 -5.42
C ILE A 13 10.34 -10.08 -4.69
N TRP A 14 9.20 -9.43 -4.83
CA TRP A 14 7.91 -10.00 -4.46
C TRP A 14 7.51 -11.11 -5.43
N PRO A 15 6.91 -12.22 -4.96
CA PRO A 15 6.35 -13.23 -5.85
C PRO A 15 5.20 -12.63 -6.68
N GLN A 16 5.19 -12.90 -7.99
CA GLN A 16 4.15 -12.36 -8.89
C GLN A 16 2.73 -12.80 -8.48
N SER A 17 2.58 -14.01 -7.93
CA SER A 17 1.30 -14.50 -7.41
C SER A 17 0.72 -13.60 -6.33
N ARG A 18 1.56 -13.03 -5.46
CA ARG A 18 1.14 -12.04 -4.46
C ARG A 18 0.63 -10.76 -5.11
N ILE A 19 1.39 -10.22 -6.07
CA ILE A 19 1.02 -8.97 -6.76
C ILE A 19 -0.32 -9.15 -7.49
N ASN A 20 -0.46 -10.21 -8.28
CA ASN A 20 -1.68 -10.50 -9.04
C ASN A 20 -2.89 -10.71 -8.12
N THR A 21 -2.72 -11.46 -7.02
CA THR A 21 -3.79 -11.70 -6.06
C THR A 21 -4.24 -10.40 -5.38
N SER A 22 -3.30 -9.58 -4.93
CA SER A 22 -3.59 -8.30 -4.30
C SER A 22 -4.26 -7.31 -5.26
N LEU A 23 -3.80 -7.24 -6.52
CA LEU A 23 -4.41 -6.40 -7.55
C LEU A 23 -5.85 -6.83 -7.86
N ALA A 24 -6.13 -8.14 -7.91
CA ALA A 24 -7.48 -8.64 -8.14
C ALA A 24 -8.46 -8.24 -7.01
N GLU A 25 -7.99 -8.20 -5.76
CA GLU A 25 -8.80 -7.73 -4.64
C GLU A 25 -8.94 -6.20 -4.64
N LEU A 26 -7.88 -5.47 -4.99
CA LEU A 26 -7.91 -4.01 -5.12
C LEU A 26 -8.87 -3.53 -6.21
N GLU A 27 -8.93 -4.20 -7.37
CA GLU A 27 -9.78 -3.78 -8.48
C GLU A 27 -11.27 -3.81 -8.09
N ALA A 28 -11.68 -4.75 -7.24
CA ALA A 28 -13.03 -4.79 -6.71
C ALA A 28 -13.34 -3.57 -5.81
N LEU A 29 -12.35 -3.07 -5.08
CA LEU A 29 -12.49 -1.97 -4.12
C LEU A 29 -12.32 -0.58 -4.75
N LYS A 30 -11.66 -0.51 -5.91
CA LYS A 30 -11.24 0.71 -6.63
C LYS A 30 -12.23 1.87 -6.65
N PRO A 31 -13.55 1.69 -6.86
CA PRO A 31 -14.46 2.84 -6.91
C PRO A 31 -14.57 3.59 -5.57
N PHE A 32 -14.37 2.88 -4.46
CA PHE A 32 -14.77 3.26 -3.11
C PHE A 32 -13.61 3.69 -2.21
N VAL A 33 -12.36 3.54 -2.69
CA VAL A 33 -11.18 3.65 -1.83
C VAL A 33 -10.13 4.57 -2.43
N ILE A 34 -9.27 5.10 -1.57
CA ILE A 34 -8.05 5.81 -1.93
C ILE A 34 -6.87 4.94 -1.49
N ILE A 35 -5.97 4.61 -2.41
CA ILE A 35 -4.83 3.75 -2.13
C ILE A 35 -3.73 4.54 -1.43
N SER A 36 -3.14 3.92 -0.41
CA SER A 36 -2.04 4.45 0.39
C SER A 36 -0.90 3.43 0.52
N GLY A 37 0.08 3.74 1.36
CA GLY A 37 1.13 2.80 1.75
C GLY A 37 2.08 2.40 0.62
N GLY A 38 2.57 1.16 0.66
CA GLY A 38 3.47 0.63 -0.36
C GLY A 38 2.81 0.51 -1.74
N TRP A 39 1.51 0.22 -1.77
CA TRP A 39 0.73 0.14 -3.00
C TRP A 39 0.56 1.48 -3.71
N ALA A 40 0.49 2.59 -2.97
CA ALA A 40 0.51 3.91 -3.59
C ALA A 40 1.80 4.15 -4.39
N TRP A 41 2.97 3.80 -3.82
CA TRP A 41 4.25 3.92 -4.53
C TRP A 41 4.34 3.02 -5.76
N HIS A 42 3.76 1.82 -5.70
CA HIS A 42 3.63 0.96 -6.87
C HIS A 42 2.87 1.64 -8.01
N PHE A 43 1.69 2.22 -7.74
CA PHE A 43 0.91 2.89 -8.79
C PHE A 43 1.52 4.23 -9.25
N MET A 44 2.30 4.89 -8.40
CA MET A 44 3.05 6.09 -8.78
C MET A 44 4.32 5.78 -9.57
N SER A 45 4.81 4.54 -9.56
CA SER A 45 6.03 4.14 -10.27
C SER A 45 5.79 3.98 -11.77
N PRO A 46 6.84 3.98 -12.60
CA PRO A 46 6.72 3.63 -14.02
C PRO A 46 6.03 2.28 -14.22
N GLY A 47 5.26 2.13 -15.30
CA GLY A 47 4.63 0.84 -15.63
C GLY A 47 5.65 -0.28 -15.86
N ASP A 48 5.22 -1.54 -15.69
CA ASP A 48 6.01 -2.74 -15.97
C ASP A 48 7.39 -2.80 -15.28
N HIS A 49 7.46 -2.37 -14.02
CA HIS A 49 8.68 -2.41 -13.22
C HIS A 49 8.81 -3.69 -12.38
N ILE A 50 10.01 -3.92 -11.86
CA ILE A 50 10.28 -5.04 -10.95
C ILE A 50 9.88 -4.66 -9.53
N GLU A 51 9.03 -5.48 -8.90
CA GLU A 51 8.59 -5.29 -7.53
C GLU A 51 9.63 -5.74 -6.51
N TYR A 52 10.58 -4.86 -6.18
CA TYR A 52 11.51 -5.10 -5.08
C TYR A 52 10.83 -4.88 -3.72
N LYS A 53 11.06 -5.80 -2.78
CA LYS A 53 10.57 -5.68 -1.40
C LYS A 53 11.07 -4.44 -0.66
N HIS A 54 12.19 -3.88 -1.12
CA HIS A 54 12.78 -2.66 -0.58
C HIS A 54 12.38 -1.40 -1.38
N ALA A 55 11.76 -1.55 -2.56
CA ALA A 55 11.10 -0.45 -3.27
C ALA A 55 9.73 -0.19 -2.62
N HIS A 56 8.88 -1.20 -2.65
CA HIS A 56 7.47 -1.14 -2.31
C HIS A 56 7.16 -2.24 -1.29
N ASP A 57 6.53 -1.86 -0.17
CA ASP A 57 6.06 -2.85 0.79
C ASP A 57 4.67 -3.35 0.37
N HIS A 58 4.62 -4.58 -0.16
CA HIS A 58 3.38 -5.25 -0.57
C HIS A 58 2.90 -6.29 0.46
N LYS A 59 3.30 -6.15 1.73
CA LYS A 59 2.80 -7.03 2.81
C LYS A 59 1.31 -6.85 3.05
N ASP A 60 0.95 -5.60 3.30
CA ASP A 60 -0.37 -5.13 3.67
C ASP A 60 -0.83 -4.11 2.61
N ILE A 61 -2.14 -4.05 2.36
CA ILE A 61 -2.76 -3.06 1.47
C ILE A 61 -3.36 -1.97 2.35
N ASP A 62 -2.82 -0.76 2.30
CA ASP A 62 -3.32 0.39 3.06
C ASP A 62 -4.34 1.18 2.24
N LEU A 63 -5.56 1.33 2.76
CA LEU A 63 -6.66 2.01 2.09
C LEU A 63 -7.29 3.07 3.00
N PHE A 64 -7.49 4.26 2.46
CA PHE A 64 -8.42 5.22 3.04
C PHE A 64 -9.80 5.05 2.42
N VAL A 65 -10.83 5.09 3.26
CA VAL A 65 -12.22 4.93 2.84
C VAL A 65 -13.04 6.10 3.34
N PRO A 66 -13.75 6.83 2.45
CA PRO A 66 -14.68 7.88 2.86
C PRO A 66 -15.77 7.32 3.80
N PRO A 67 -16.20 8.04 4.85
CA PRO A 67 -17.18 7.57 5.82
C PRO A 67 -18.47 7.02 5.18
N GLU A 68 -18.93 7.63 4.08
CA GLU A 68 -20.11 7.23 3.31
C GLU A 68 -19.96 5.86 2.63
N GLU A 69 -18.74 5.45 2.29
CA GLU A 69 -18.47 4.18 1.58
C GLU A 69 -18.13 3.02 2.52
N VAL A 70 -17.98 3.28 3.82
CA VAL A 70 -17.55 2.29 4.84
C VAL A 70 -18.42 1.03 4.80
N SER A 71 -19.73 1.20 4.79
CA SER A 71 -20.68 0.07 4.77
C SER A 71 -20.57 -0.74 3.49
N THR A 72 -20.41 -0.07 2.35
CA THR A 72 -20.23 -0.68 1.03
C THR A 72 -18.97 -1.54 1.00
N VAL A 73 -17.83 -0.96 1.40
CA VAL A 73 -16.53 -1.64 1.40
C VAL A 73 -16.53 -2.84 2.33
N ILE A 74 -17.10 -2.73 3.53
CA ILE A 74 -17.17 -3.87 4.48
C ILE A 74 -18.01 -5.01 3.92
N ASN A 75 -19.17 -4.70 3.32
CA ASN A 75 -20.02 -5.72 2.73
C ASN A 75 -19.31 -6.41 1.56
N LEU A 76 -18.59 -5.64 0.74
CA LEU A 76 -17.80 -6.19 -0.36
C LEU A 76 -16.67 -7.09 0.15
N LEU A 77 -15.89 -6.65 1.15
CA LEU A 77 -14.86 -7.47 1.78
C LEU A 77 -15.43 -8.79 2.32
N LYS A 78 -16.54 -8.74 3.06
CA LYS A 78 -17.21 -9.95 3.58
C LYS A 78 -17.70 -10.87 2.47
N SER A 79 -18.27 -10.33 1.40
CA SER A 79 -18.75 -11.11 0.25
C SER A 79 -17.61 -11.80 -0.52
N ARG A 80 -16.37 -11.34 -0.30
CA ARG A 80 -15.16 -11.87 -0.89
C ARG A 80 -14.33 -12.68 0.10
N ASP A 81 -14.94 -13.15 1.18
CA ASP A 81 -14.35 -14.01 2.21
C ASP A 81 -13.22 -13.38 3.03
N PHE A 82 -13.22 -12.05 3.17
CA PHE A 82 -12.33 -11.40 4.14
C PHE A 82 -12.92 -11.47 5.55
N GLU A 83 -12.07 -11.82 6.50
CA GLU A 83 -12.39 -11.86 7.92
C GLU A 83 -11.83 -10.64 8.64
N LYS A 84 -12.61 -10.06 9.54
CA LYS A 84 -12.11 -8.98 10.40
C LYS A 84 -11.09 -9.55 11.40
N VAL A 85 -9.89 -8.97 11.42
CA VAL A 85 -8.85 -9.29 12.39
C VAL A 85 -8.72 -8.14 13.38
N TRP A 86 -8.82 -8.46 14.67
CA TRP A 86 -8.64 -7.49 15.73
C TRP A 86 -7.16 -7.27 16.01
N THR A 87 -6.76 -6.01 16.04
CA THR A 87 -5.38 -5.61 16.33
C THR A 87 -5.32 -4.83 17.65
N LYS A 88 -4.10 -4.54 18.10
CA LYS A 88 -3.89 -3.61 19.22
C LYS A 88 -4.31 -2.17 18.89
N TYR A 89 -4.41 -1.82 17.61
CA TYR A 89 -4.71 -0.47 17.15
C TYR A 89 -6.22 -0.16 17.21
N ASP A 90 -7.08 -1.18 17.14
CA ASP A 90 -8.54 -1.04 17.32
C ASP A 90 -8.94 -0.45 18.69
N LYS A 91 -8.05 -0.49 19.68
CA LYS A 91 -8.29 0.02 21.04
C LYS A 91 -7.69 1.40 21.31
N LEU A 92 -6.91 1.94 20.37
CA LEU A 92 -6.27 3.24 20.56
C LEU A 92 -7.24 4.36 20.17
N PRO A 93 -7.35 5.42 20.98
CA PRO A 93 -8.07 6.62 20.58
C PRO A 93 -7.30 7.25 19.41
N SER A 94 -7.74 6.95 18.19
CA SER A 94 -7.24 7.52 16.96
C SER A 94 -8.36 8.34 16.32
N LYS A 95 -7.98 9.37 15.55
CA LYS A 95 -8.96 10.18 14.79
C LYS A 95 -9.58 9.38 13.64
N GLU A 96 -8.93 8.32 13.21
CA GLU A 96 -9.31 7.47 12.09
C GLU A 96 -9.81 6.13 12.63
N ASP A 97 -10.96 5.66 12.16
CA ASP A 97 -11.48 4.34 12.54
C ASP A 97 -10.69 3.27 11.77
N PHE A 98 -9.67 2.71 12.43
CA PHE A 98 -8.81 1.67 11.89
C PHE A 98 -9.46 0.29 11.98
N ARG A 99 -9.40 -0.47 10.88
CA ARG A 99 -9.87 -1.86 10.80
C ARG A 99 -8.92 -2.68 9.96
N ARG A 100 -8.68 -3.93 10.35
CA ARG A 100 -7.90 -4.89 9.55
C ARG A 100 -8.76 -6.05 9.08
N TYR A 101 -8.59 -6.41 7.82
CA TYR A 101 -9.23 -7.56 7.19
C TYR A 101 -8.19 -8.47 6.57
N GLU A 102 -8.35 -9.78 6.72
CA GLU A 102 -7.44 -10.76 6.14
C GLU A 102 -8.19 -11.83 5.36
N LYS A 103 -7.57 -12.29 4.28
CA LYS A 103 -8.01 -13.42 3.47
C LYS A 103 -6.81 -14.26 3.08
N ARG A 104 -7.01 -15.58 2.95
CA ARG A 104 -6.03 -16.47 2.31
C ARG A 104 -6.57 -16.93 0.97
N VAL A 105 -5.75 -16.79 -0.07
CA VAL A 105 -6.05 -17.22 -1.42
C VAL A 105 -5.07 -18.32 -1.80
N GLU A 106 -5.60 -19.46 -2.24
CA GLU A 106 -4.78 -20.51 -2.85
C GLU A 106 -4.55 -20.19 -4.32
N CYS A 107 -3.29 -20.09 -4.72
CA CYS A 107 -2.87 -19.85 -6.09
C CYS A 107 -2.73 -21.18 -6.86
N GLU A 108 -2.73 -21.11 -8.19
CA GLU A 108 -2.62 -22.27 -9.08
C GLU A 108 -1.36 -23.11 -8.84
N ASP A 109 -0.28 -22.47 -8.39
CA ASP A 109 0.99 -23.09 -8.01
C ASP A 109 0.94 -23.77 -6.62
N LYS A 110 -0.24 -23.92 -6.02
CA LYS A 110 -0.49 -24.42 -4.66
C LYS A 110 0.17 -23.58 -3.57
N THR A 111 0.60 -22.35 -3.86
CA THR A 111 1.04 -21.41 -2.83
C THR A 111 -0.17 -20.74 -2.21
N SER A 112 -0.11 -20.46 -0.91
CA SER A 112 -1.14 -19.68 -0.22
C SER A 112 -0.64 -18.26 -0.03
N VAL A 113 -1.36 -17.30 -0.60
CA VAL A 113 -1.12 -15.87 -0.42
C VAL A 113 -2.08 -15.35 0.64
N LYS A 114 -1.53 -14.82 1.72
CA LYS A 114 -2.29 -14.02 2.69
C LYS A 114 -2.36 -12.57 2.19
N VAL A 115 -3.58 -12.10 1.94
CA VAL A 115 -3.89 -10.70 1.66
C VAL A 115 -4.37 -10.06 2.95
N THR A 116 -3.70 -8.98 3.36
CA THR A 116 -4.07 -8.18 4.52
C THR A 116 -4.45 -6.79 4.01
N ILE A 117 -5.62 -6.29 4.42
CA ILE A 117 -6.11 -4.95 4.10
C ILE A 117 -6.23 -4.17 5.39
N ASP A 118 -5.53 -3.05 5.46
CA ASP A 118 -5.62 -2.04 6.49
C ASP A 118 -6.52 -0.91 5.99
N PHE A 119 -7.59 -0.69 6.73
CA PHE A 119 -8.69 0.17 6.38
C PHE A 119 -8.75 1.34 7.35
N PHE A 120 -8.63 2.56 6.83
CA PHE A 120 -8.66 3.80 7.60
C PHE A 120 -9.85 4.64 7.16
N VAL A 121 -10.79 4.92 8.06
CA VAL A 121 -11.90 5.84 7.74
C VAL A 121 -11.42 7.28 7.84
N SER A 122 -11.49 8.02 6.75
CA SER A 122 -11.19 9.44 6.71
C SER A 122 -11.99 10.15 5.62
N ALA A 123 -12.52 11.34 5.94
CA ALA A 123 -13.28 12.16 5.00
C ALA A 123 -12.40 13.11 4.16
N GLU A 124 -11.21 13.46 4.67
CA GLU A 124 -10.35 14.50 4.08
C GLU A 124 -8.96 13.91 3.80
N VAL A 125 -8.85 13.16 2.70
CA VAL A 125 -7.58 12.62 2.22
C VAL A 125 -7.31 13.19 0.83
N PRO A 126 -6.26 14.01 0.65
CA PRO A 126 -5.90 14.51 -0.66
C PRO A 126 -5.42 13.34 -1.53
N TYR A 127 -5.93 13.27 -2.76
CA TYR A 127 -5.59 12.24 -3.72
C TYR A 127 -5.50 12.81 -5.13
N GLN A 128 -4.77 12.10 -5.97
CA GLN A 128 -4.70 12.33 -7.41
C GLN A 128 -5.12 11.07 -8.16
N GLU A 129 -5.62 11.23 -9.38
CA GLU A 129 -5.97 10.11 -10.24
C GLU A 129 -4.78 9.68 -11.10
N ILE A 130 -4.33 8.43 -10.92
CA ILE A 130 -3.23 7.85 -11.69
C ILE A 130 -3.71 6.53 -12.30
N ALA A 131 -3.67 6.41 -13.63
CA ALA A 131 -4.11 5.21 -14.35
C ALA A 131 -5.52 4.70 -13.93
N GLY A 132 -6.44 5.64 -13.62
CA GLY A 132 -7.80 5.33 -13.19
C GLY A 132 -7.94 4.93 -11.72
N TRP A 133 -6.88 5.08 -10.91
CA TRP A 133 -6.90 4.84 -9.47
C TRP A 133 -6.84 6.15 -8.70
N LYS A 134 -7.59 6.22 -7.58
CA LYS A 134 -7.45 7.30 -6.60
C LYS A 134 -6.24 6.96 -5.71
N ILE A 135 -5.14 7.65 -5.92
CA ILE A 135 -3.90 7.44 -5.17
C ILE A 135 -3.67 8.66 -4.27
N ILE A 136 -3.39 8.42 -3.00
CA ILE A 136 -3.06 9.48 -2.04
C ILE A 136 -1.93 10.39 -2.57
N GLU A 137 -1.98 11.69 -2.25
CA GLU A 137 -0.92 12.60 -2.70
C GLU A 137 0.44 12.25 -2.05
N PRO A 138 1.56 12.34 -2.80
CA PRO A 138 2.89 11.95 -2.33
C PRO A 138 3.32 12.71 -1.06
N ASP A 139 3.08 14.02 -1.01
CA ASP A 139 3.43 14.85 0.14
C ASP A 139 2.69 14.41 1.42
N PHE A 140 1.39 14.15 1.28
CA PHE A 140 0.56 13.68 2.38
C PHE A 140 1.01 12.29 2.85
N LEU A 141 1.24 11.36 1.92
CA LEU A 141 1.73 10.01 2.21
C LEU A 141 3.09 10.03 2.95
N LEU A 142 4.02 10.89 2.53
CA LEU A 142 5.30 11.07 3.21
C LEU A 142 5.14 11.63 4.62
N GLY A 143 4.14 12.48 4.83
CA GLY A 143 3.73 12.97 6.14
C GLY A 143 3.30 11.85 7.09
N LEU A 144 2.53 10.87 6.58
CA LEU A 144 2.09 9.70 7.36
C LEU A 144 3.26 8.82 7.81
N TYR A 145 4.34 8.72 7.04
CA TYR A 145 5.51 7.93 7.45
C TYR A 145 6.34 8.56 8.57
N ASN A 146 6.16 9.85 8.86
CA ASN A 146 6.86 10.46 9.99
C ASN A 146 6.34 9.93 11.35
N SER A 147 5.18 9.28 11.38
CA SER A 147 4.61 8.65 12.58
C SER A 147 4.75 7.12 12.62
N ILE A 148 5.19 6.45 11.54
CA ILE A 148 5.21 4.98 11.41
C ILE A 148 6.63 4.44 11.13
N HIS A 149 7.14 3.59 12.02
CA HIS A 149 8.57 3.33 12.23
C HIS A 149 9.31 2.38 11.24
N SER A 150 8.78 2.02 10.07
CA SER A 150 9.49 1.09 9.15
C SER A 150 9.52 1.49 7.67
N SER A 151 8.52 2.23 7.18
CA SER A 151 8.38 2.53 5.74
C SER A 151 9.30 3.65 5.24
N HIS A 152 9.87 4.46 6.14
CA HIS A 152 10.87 5.49 5.82
C HIS A 152 12.18 4.92 5.22
N THR A 153 12.36 3.58 5.26
CA THR A 153 13.55 2.90 4.76
C THR A 153 13.40 2.30 3.36
N CYS A 154 12.19 2.30 2.80
CA CYS A 154 11.96 1.95 1.41
C CYS A 154 12.65 2.98 0.51
N PHE A 155 13.36 2.52 -0.52
CA PHE A 155 14.10 3.45 -1.38
C PHE A 155 13.16 4.32 -2.23
N ALA A 156 11.96 3.83 -2.56
CA ALA A 156 10.93 4.65 -3.21
C ALA A 156 10.56 5.87 -2.35
N VAL A 157 10.39 5.67 -1.04
CA VAL A 157 10.09 6.75 -0.07
C VAL A 157 11.25 7.75 0.03
N GLN A 158 12.49 7.26 0.03
CA GLN A 158 13.68 8.12 0.08
C GLN A 158 13.87 8.92 -1.22
N ALA A 159 13.64 8.28 -2.37
CA ALA A 159 13.66 8.91 -3.67
C ALA A 159 12.57 9.99 -3.78
N ALA A 160 11.33 9.67 -3.42
CA ALA A 160 10.22 10.62 -3.42
C ALA A 160 10.51 11.85 -2.54
N ARG A 161 11.03 11.66 -1.32
CA ARG A 161 11.45 12.77 -0.44
C ARG A 161 12.49 13.67 -1.10
N ARG A 162 13.45 13.10 -1.82
CA ARG A 162 14.50 13.86 -2.51
C ARG A 162 13.92 14.65 -3.69
N LEU A 163 13.08 14.02 -4.50
CA LEU A 163 12.46 14.64 -5.68
C LEU A 163 11.56 15.82 -5.28
N ILE A 164 10.69 15.62 -4.30
CA ILE A 164 9.81 16.67 -3.78
C ILE A 164 10.61 17.84 -3.21
N LYS A 165 11.69 17.57 -2.46
CA LYS A 165 12.58 18.63 -1.95
C LYS A 165 13.23 19.45 -3.07
N GLN A 166 13.38 18.88 -4.27
CA GLN A 166 13.86 19.56 -5.48
C GLN A 166 12.73 20.24 -6.27
N GLY A 167 11.48 20.17 -5.81
CA GLY A 167 10.30 20.66 -6.53
C GLY A 167 9.89 19.78 -7.71
N ILE A 168 10.31 18.51 -7.71
CA ILE A 168 10.03 17.55 -8.77
C ILE A 168 8.94 16.58 -8.31
N ASP A 169 7.90 16.42 -9.13
CA ASP A 169 6.87 15.40 -8.93
C ASP A 169 7.47 13.98 -9.04
N PRO A 170 7.30 13.13 -8.01
CA PRO A 170 7.82 11.76 -8.01
C PRO A 170 7.08 10.80 -8.93
N VAL A 171 5.88 11.12 -9.42
CA VAL A 171 5.09 10.22 -10.27
C VAL A 171 5.85 9.86 -11.55
N ALA A 172 5.81 8.59 -11.91
CA ALA A 172 6.46 7.96 -13.07
C ALA A 172 7.99 8.16 -13.12
N ARG A 173 8.63 8.45 -11.98
CA ARG A 173 10.08 8.63 -11.89
C ARG A 173 10.79 7.29 -11.71
N PRO A 174 11.84 6.99 -12.51
CA PRO A 174 12.58 5.73 -12.39
C PRO A 174 13.23 5.55 -11.01
N GLU A 175 13.54 6.65 -10.32
CA GLU A 175 14.15 6.61 -8.98
C GLU A 175 13.26 5.92 -7.93
N LEU A 176 11.96 5.75 -8.19
CA LEU A 176 11.07 4.99 -7.30
C LEU A 176 11.34 3.48 -7.33
N VAL A 177 11.89 2.97 -8.43
CA VAL A 177 12.10 1.52 -8.67
C VAL A 177 13.56 1.13 -8.80
N GLU A 178 14.46 2.11 -8.96
CA GLU A 178 15.89 1.89 -9.05
C GLU A 178 16.54 1.62 -7.69
N ILE A 179 17.33 0.54 -7.63
CA ILE A 179 18.14 0.23 -6.47
C ILE A 179 19.18 1.36 -6.27
N PRO A 180 19.21 2.03 -5.10
CA PRO A 180 20.19 3.08 -4.83
C PRO A 180 21.62 2.54 -4.91
N GLN A 181 22.52 3.30 -5.56
CA GLN A 181 23.96 3.02 -5.60
C GLN A 181 24.66 3.40 -4.28
#